data_AF-A0A5E4ADG4-F1
#
_entry.id   AF-A0A5E4ADG4-F1
#
_cell.length_a   1.000
_cell.length_b   1.000
_cell.length_c   1.000
_cell.angle_alpha   90.00
_cell.angle_beta   90.00
_cell.angle_gamma   90.00
#
_symmetry.space_group_name_H-M   'P 1'
#
loop_
_entity.id
_entity.type
_entity.pdbx_description
1 polymer ?
#
loop_
_entity_poly.entity_id
_entity_poly.type
_entity_poly.pdbx_seq_one_letter_code
_entity_poly.pdbx_strand_id
1 'polypeptide(L)'
;AAQQAINHNCGDLGHLLGKENDLALIIDGETLKYALRFEIQKKFLDLALSCRAVLCCRLSPLQKAEIVDLVKKHEEAITLAVGDGANDVGMIRMAHVGVGISGNEGMQATNNSDYSIAQVSAVGHQLVMGDVDEFHLPLRCT
;
A
#
# COMPACT_ATOMS: atom_id res chain seq x y z
N ALA A 1 -19.58 -6.54 9.68
CA ALA A 1 -18.32 -7.15 10.13
C ALA A 1 -17.12 -6.23 9.89
N ALA A 2 -16.62 -6.07 8.65
CA ALA A 2 -15.42 -5.26 8.35
C ALA A 2 -15.46 -3.82 8.91
N GLN A 3 -16.55 -3.09 8.68
CA GLN A 3 -16.73 -1.72 9.22
C GLN A 3 -16.68 -1.67 10.75
N GLN A 4 -17.24 -2.67 11.43
CA GLN A 4 -17.21 -2.74 12.90
C GLN A 4 -15.80 -3.05 13.40
N ALA A 5 -15.07 -3.95 12.72
CA ALA A 5 -13.69 -4.27 13.05
C ALA A 5 -12.77 -3.04 12.89
N ILE A 6 -12.89 -2.28 11.80
CA ILE A 6 -12.11 -1.04 11.61
C ILE A 6 -12.43 -0.03 12.71
N ASN A 7 -13.72 0.20 13.01
CA ASN A 7 -14.11 1.11 14.08
C ASN A 7 -13.60 0.67 15.46
N HIS A 8 -13.63 -0.63 15.74
CA HIS A 8 -13.12 -1.20 16.98
C HIS A 8 -11.61 -1.02 17.09
N ASN A 9 -10.86 -1.37 16.04
CA ASN A 9 -9.40 -1.23 16.01
C ASN A 9 -8.96 0.24 16.12
N CYS A 10 -9.70 1.18 15.53
CA CYS A 10 -9.45 2.60 15.75
C CYS A 10 -9.66 2.99 17.23
N GLY A 11 -10.69 2.44 17.88
CA GLY A 11 -10.94 2.65 19.31
C GLY A 11 -9.83 2.07 20.18
N ASP A 12 -9.34 0.87 19.84
CA ASP A 12 -8.30 0.17 20.58
C ASP A 12 -6.92 0.83 20.44
N LEU A 13 -6.57 1.32 19.23
CA LEU A 13 -5.37 2.14 19.08
C LEU A 13 -5.47 3.43 19.89
N GLY A 14 -6.66 4.06 19.92
CA GLY A 14 -6.95 5.25 20.72
C GLY A 14 -5.87 6.33 20.57
N HIS A 15 -5.04 6.48 21.59
CA HIS A 15 -3.97 7.49 21.68
C HIS A 15 -2.74 7.22 20.77
N LEU A 16 -2.65 6.02 20.18
CA LEU A 16 -1.60 5.60 19.24
C LEU A 16 -1.93 5.98 17.80
N LEU A 17 -3.18 6.36 17.49
CA LEU A 17 -3.54 6.86 16.17
C LEU A 17 -2.70 8.09 15.81
N GLY A 18 -2.08 8.06 14.64
CA GLY A 18 -1.23 9.14 14.11
C GLY A 18 0.13 9.27 14.79
N LYS A 19 0.56 8.28 15.60
CA LYS A 19 1.87 8.23 16.26
C LYS A 19 2.63 6.96 15.85
N GLU A 20 3.96 7.05 15.86
CA GLU A 20 4.82 5.87 15.68
C GLU A 20 4.52 4.80 16.72
N ASN A 21 4.34 3.57 16.26
CA ASN A 21 4.17 2.38 17.07
C ASN A 21 4.69 1.16 16.28
N ASP A 22 4.98 0.06 16.97
CA ASP A 22 5.51 -1.16 16.35
C ASP A 22 4.41 -2.15 15.89
N LEU A 23 3.22 -1.65 15.56
CA LEU A 23 2.12 -2.48 15.10
C LEU A 23 2.20 -2.73 13.60
N ALA A 24 1.64 -3.88 13.19
CA ALA A 24 1.38 -4.19 11.79
C ALA A 24 -0.12 -4.43 11.57
N LEU A 25 -0.67 -3.88 10.48
CA LEU A 25 -2.05 -4.13 10.05
C LEU A 25 -2.07 -5.20 8.99
N ILE A 26 -2.90 -6.23 9.13
CA ILE A 26 -3.12 -7.24 8.07
C ILE A 26 -4.57 -7.12 7.60
N ILE A 27 -4.77 -7.02 6.28
CA ILE A 27 -6.10 -6.90 5.67
C ILE A 27 -6.17 -7.74 4.40
N ASP A 28 -7.28 -8.43 4.17
CA ASP A 28 -7.48 -9.17 2.92
C ASP A 28 -8.27 -8.35 1.89
N GLY A 29 -8.20 -8.73 0.61
CA GLY A 29 -8.91 -8.04 -0.48
C GLY A 29 -10.42 -7.94 -0.27
N GLU A 30 -11.05 -8.94 0.33
CA GLU A 30 -12.49 -8.89 0.64
C GLU A 30 -12.82 -7.83 1.69
N THR A 31 -12.04 -7.74 2.77
CA THR A 31 -12.21 -6.70 3.80
C THR A 31 -11.85 -5.33 3.26
N LEU A 32 -10.79 -5.23 2.45
CA LEU A 32 -10.34 -3.99 1.84
C LEU A 32 -11.43 -3.35 0.98
N LYS A 33 -12.23 -4.14 0.26
CA LYS A 33 -13.37 -3.64 -0.52
C LYS A 33 -14.37 -2.84 0.32
N TYR A 34 -14.55 -3.20 1.59
CA TYR A 34 -15.38 -2.43 2.51
C TYR A 34 -14.62 -1.24 3.12
N ALA A 35 -13.32 -1.42 3.37
CA ALA A 35 -12.46 -0.39 3.92
C ALA A 35 -12.31 0.81 2.97
N LEU A 36 -12.28 0.57 1.65
CA LEU A 36 -12.18 1.60 0.61
C LEU A 36 -13.49 2.36 0.33
N ARG A 37 -14.61 2.02 0.99
CA ARG A 37 -15.87 2.76 0.85
C ARG A 37 -15.75 4.15 1.47
N PHE A 38 -16.36 5.14 0.84
CA PHE A 38 -16.26 6.57 1.21
C PHE A 38 -16.47 6.84 2.71
N GLU A 39 -17.40 6.13 3.36
CA GLU A 39 -17.72 6.34 4.78
C GLU A 39 -16.63 5.85 5.74
N ILE A 40 -15.79 4.90 5.32
CA ILE A 40 -14.80 4.19 6.17
C ILE A 40 -13.37 4.40 5.70
N GLN A 41 -13.18 4.80 4.45
CA GLN A 41 -11.89 5.01 3.80
C GLN A 41 -10.93 5.86 4.65
N LYS A 42 -11.42 6.97 5.21
CA LYS A 42 -10.59 7.83 6.06
C LYS A 42 -10.09 7.12 7.32
N LYS A 43 -10.96 6.37 8.00
CA LYS A 43 -10.58 5.63 9.22
C LYS A 43 -9.61 4.50 8.93
N PHE A 44 -9.82 3.81 7.81
CA PHE A 44 -8.89 2.80 7.35
C PHE A 44 -7.51 3.40 7.08
N LEU A 45 -7.47 4.55 6.39
CA LEU A 45 -6.21 5.25 6.11
C LEU A 45 -5.52 5.68 7.42
N ASP A 46 -6.24 6.32 8.35
CA ASP A 46 -5.70 6.74 9.64
C ASP A 46 -5.10 5.54 10.42
N LEU A 47 -5.79 4.40 10.40
CA LEU A 47 -5.31 3.16 11.01
C LEU A 47 -4.05 2.65 10.31
N ALA A 48 -4.06 2.58 8.98
CA ALA A 48 -2.95 2.09 8.18
C ALA A 48 -1.69 2.94 8.36
N LEU A 49 -1.82 4.27 8.34
CA LEU A 49 -0.72 5.22 8.56
C LEU A 49 -0.20 5.24 10.00
N SER A 50 -0.99 4.74 10.95
CA SER A 50 -0.52 4.59 12.32
C SER A 50 0.36 3.36 12.47
N CYS A 51 0.18 2.31 11.65
CA CYS A 51 0.99 1.09 11.75
C CYS A 51 2.36 1.28 11.08
N ARG A 52 3.38 0.63 11.64
CA ARG A 52 4.73 0.59 11.04
C ARG A 52 4.74 -0.16 9.72
N ALA A 53 3.90 -1.17 9.59
CA ALA A 53 3.74 -1.95 8.38
C ALA A 53 2.27 -2.31 8.16
N VAL A 54 1.87 -2.44 6.91
CA VAL A 54 0.56 -2.93 6.53
C VAL A 54 0.76 -4.07 5.54
N LEU A 55 0.01 -5.15 5.65
CA LEU A 55 0.08 -6.31 4.77
C LEU A 55 -1.32 -6.48 4.17
N CYS A 56 -1.47 -6.25 2.86
CA CYS A 56 -2.75 -6.39 2.20
C CYS A 56 -2.77 -7.63 1.31
N CYS A 57 -3.39 -8.72 1.74
CA CYS A 57 -3.30 -9.99 1.04
C CYS A 57 -4.44 -10.25 0.05
N ARG A 58 -4.13 -10.97 -1.03
CA ARG A 58 -5.11 -11.41 -2.06
C ARG A 58 -5.86 -10.25 -2.72
N LEU A 59 -5.12 -9.22 -3.10
CA LEU A 59 -5.69 -8.06 -3.80
C LEU A 59 -5.90 -8.34 -5.28
N SER A 60 -6.96 -7.76 -5.83
CA SER A 60 -7.10 -7.61 -7.28
C SER A 60 -6.19 -6.49 -7.81
N PRO A 61 -5.81 -6.51 -9.11
CA PRO A 61 -5.04 -5.43 -9.74
C PRO A 61 -5.64 -4.03 -9.52
N LEU A 62 -6.97 -3.92 -9.54
CA LEU A 62 -7.68 -2.66 -9.29
C LEU A 62 -7.47 -2.19 -7.84
N GLN A 63 -7.61 -3.11 -6.87
CA GLN A 63 -7.45 -2.78 -5.45
C GLN A 63 -6.04 -2.33 -5.11
N LYS A 64 -5.01 -2.93 -5.72
CA LYS A 64 -3.61 -2.47 -5.59
C LYS A 64 -3.50 -0.98 -5.99
N ALA A 65 -4.10 -0.60 -7.12
CA ALA A 65 -4.10 0.79 -7.59
C ALA A 65 -4.93 1.74 -6.70
N GLU A 66 -6.10 1.30 -6.22
CA GLU A 66 -6.96 2.10 -5.34
C GLU A 66 -6.28 2.46 -4.01
N ILE A 67 -5.46 1.57 -3.45
CA ILE A 67 -4.71 1.88 -2.22
C ILE A 67 -3.63 2.93 -2.49
N VAL A 68 -2.88 2.81 -3.58
CA VAL A 68 -1.87 3.81 -3.95
C VAL A 68 -2.51 5.18 -4.18
N ASP A 69 -3.64 5.22 -4.89
CA ASP A 69 -4.39 6.47 -5.13
C ASP A 69 -4.90 7.09 -3.83
N LEU A 70 -5.43 6.26 -2.92
CA LEU A 70 -5.89 6.70 -1.61
C LEU A 70 -4.76 7.37 -0.81
N VAL A 71 -3.61 6.71 -0.69
CA VAL A 71 -2.45 7.26 0.03
C VAL A 71 -1.94 8.53 -0.65
N LYS A 72 -1.76 8.49 -1.98
CA LYS A 72 -1.29 9.62 -2.78
C LYS A 72 -2.16 10.88 -2.65
N LYS A 73 -3.47 10.73 -2.50
CA LYS A 73 -4.41 11.85 -2.38
C LYS A 73 -4.47 12.48 -0.99
N HIS A 74 -4.07 11.76 0.04
CA HIS A 74 -4.27 12.17 1.43
C HIS A 74 -2.96 12.44 2.16
N GLU A 75 -1.85 11.87 1.68
CA GLU A 75 -0.51 12.14 2.19
C GLU A 75 0.24 13.06 1.23
N GLU A 76 0.93 14.06 1.78
CA GLU A 76 1.81 14.96 1.01
C GLU A 76 3.15 14.29 0.60
N ALA A 77 3.27 12.98 0.80
CA ALA A 77 4.46 12.20 0.54
C ALA A 77 4.52 11.66 -0.91
N ILE A 78 5.73 11.50 -1.42
CA ILE A 78 5.97 10.82 -2.70
C ILE A 78 5.74 9.32 -2.52
N THR A 79 4.88 8.77 -3.36
CA THR A 79 4.54 7.34 -3.38
C THR A 79 5.35 6.62 -4.45
N LEU A 80 5.93 5.49 -4.08
CA LEU A 80 6.66 4.58 -4.95
C LEU A 80 5.89 3.26 -5.03
N ALA A 81 5.77 2.72 -6.24
CA ALA A 81 5.18 1.40 -6.46
C ALA A 81 6.15 0.53 -7.26
N VAL A 82 6.33 -0.71 -6.82
CA VAL A 82 7.20 -1.69 -7.46
C VAL A 82 6.35 -2.90 -7.87
N GLY A 83 6.59 -3.46 -9.05
CA GLY A 83 5.93 -4.69 -9.45
C GLY A 83 6.67 -5.40 -10.57
N ASP A 84 6.40 -6.69 -10.75
CA ASP A 84 7.06 -7.53 -11.76
C ASP A 84 6.12 -7.97 -12.88
N GLY A 85 4.81 -8.02 -12.61
CA GLY A 85 3.81 -8.57 -13.51
C GLY A 85 2.83 -7.57 -14.13
N ALA A 86 1.93 -8.11 -14.97
CA ALA A 86 0.85 -7.32 -15.58
C ALA A 86 -0.19 -6.84 -14.55
N ASN A 87 -0.28 -7.50 -13.40
CA ASN A 87 -1.23 -7.19 -12.32
C ASN A 87 -0.87 -5.86 -11.62
N ASP A 88 0.39 -5.45 -11.67
CA ASP A 88 0.93 -4.31 -10.93
C ASP A 88 1.01 -3.06 -11.78
N VAL A 89 0.80 -3.18 -13.09
CA VAL A 89 0.80 -2.05 -14.04
C VAL A 89 -0.14 -0.93 -13.59
N GLY A 90 -1.30 -1.27 -13.04
CA GLY A 90 -2.25 -0.27 -12.51
C GLY A 90 -1.70 0.49 -11.32
N MET A 91 -1.06 -0.22 -10.39
CA MET A 91 -0.45 0.34 -9.19
C MET A 91 0.78 1.19 -9.51
N ILE A 92 1.68 0.67 -10.38
CA ILE A 92 2.89 1.33 -10.88
C ILE A 92 2.54 2.67 -11.50
N ARG A 93 1.54 2.71 -12.39
CA ARG A 93 1.10 3.94 -13.06
C ARG A 93 0.39 4.93 -12.14
N MET A 94 -0.19 4.46 -11.03
CA MET A 94 -0.91 5.31 -10.09
C MET A 94 0.05 6.08 -9.16
N ALA A 95 1.19 5.48 -8.83
CA ALA A 95 2.19 6.07 -7.96
C ALA A 95 2.80 7.36 -8.56
N HIS A 96 3.57 8.09 -7.76
CA HIS A 96 4.38 9.19 -8.29
C HIS A 96 5.60 8.68 -9.03
N VAL A 97 6.16 7.56 -8.57
CA VAL A 97 7.26 6.84 -9.20
C VAL A 97 6.89 5.37 -9.29
N GLY A 98 6.96 4.81 -10.49
CA GLY A 98 6.76 3.39 -10.76
C GLY A 98 8.08 2.69 -11.09
N VAL A 99 8.31 1.52 -10.49
CA VAL A 99 9.49 0.68 -10.77
C VAL A 99 9.04 -0.71 -11.20
N GLY A 100 9.52 -1.13 -12.37
CA GLY A 100 9.27 -2.45 -12.92
C GLY A 100 10.44 -3.37 -12.60
N ILE A 101 10.16 -4.56 -12.10
CA ILE A 101 11.16 -5.60 -11.96
C ILE A 101 11.23 -6.36 -13.29
N SER A 102 12.43 -6.43 -13.86
CA SER A 102 12.70 -7.18 -15.07
C SER A 102 12.87 -8.65 -14.70
N GLY A 103 11.86 -9.48 -14.97
CA GLY A 103 11.84 -10.86 -14.47
C GLY A 103 10.72 -11.76 -15.02
N ASN A 104 10.50 -12.86 -14.31
CA ASN A 104 9.98 -14.16 -14.79
C ASN A 104 8.53 -14.17 -15.34
N GLU A 105 7.73 -13.12 -15.09
CA GLU A 105 6.31 -13.04 -15.49
C GLU A 105 6.06 -12.19 -16.74
N GLY A 106 7.11 -11.57 -17.29
CA GLY A 106 7.07 -10.80 -18.53
C GLY A 106 7.61 -9.38 -18.39
N MET A 107 7.50 -8.59 -19.46
CA MET A 107 8.04 -7.22 -19.51
C MET A 107 6.98 -6.14 -19.24
N GLN A 108 5.78 -6.52 -18.79
CA GLN A 108 4.63 -5.63 -18.68
C GLN A 108 4.84 -4.58 -17.59
N ALA A 109 5.27 -4.95 -16.39
CA ALA A 109 5.61 -3.99 -15.35
C ALA A 109 6.77 -3.08 -15.79
N THR A 110 7.85 -3.67 -16.31
CA THR A 110 9.04 -2.97 -16.83
C THR A 110 8.71 -1.94 -17.93
N ASN A 111 7.85 -2.29 -18.89
CA ASN A 111 7.47 -1.39 -19.98
C ASN A 111 6.53 -0.26 -19.54
N ASN A 112 5.93 -0.37 -18.35
CA ASN A 112 4.96 0.58 -17.83
C ASN A 112 5.44 1.32 -16.58
N SER A 113 6.71 1.17 -16.22
CA SER A 113 7.38 1.81 -15.10
C SER A 113 8.31 2.94 -15.55
N ASP A 114 8.56 3.90 -14.67
CA ASP A 114 9.53 4.98 -14.91
C ASP A 114 10.97 4.45 -14.88
N TYR A 115 11.24 3.45 -14.05
CA TYR A 115 12.54 2.79 -13.93
C TYR A 115 12.38 1.27 -13.94
N SER A 116 13.42 0.57 -14.37
CA SER A 116 13.46 -0.89 -14.33
C SER A 116 14.70 -1.41 -13.61
N ILE A 117 14.51 -2.46 -12.80
CA ILE A 117 15.58 -3.13 -12.04
C ILE A 117 15.53 -4.65 -12.26
N ALA A 118 16.69 -5.31 -12.29
CA ALA A 118 16.74 -6.76 -12.51
C ALA A 118 16.39 -7.58 -11.25
N GLN A 119 16.63 -7.03 -10.06
CA GLN A 119 16.31 -7.68 -8.79
C GLN A 119 16.17 -6.62 -7.70
N VAL A 120 15.24 -6.85 -6.77
CA VAL A 120 15.09 -6.03 -5.57
C VAL A 120 16.16 -6.44 -4.55
N SER A 121 17.28 -5.70 -4.48
CA SER A 121 18.18 -5.76 -3.33
C SER A 121 17.81 -4.64 -2.36
N ALA A 122 17.14 -4.96 -1.26
CA ALA A 122 16.78 -4.10 -0.13
C ALA A 122 16.70 -2.59 -0.47
N VAL A 123 15.57 -2.16 -1.04
CA VAL A 123 15.30 -0.74 -1.26
C VAL A 123 15.19 -0.09 0.12
N GLY A 124 16.16 0.77 0.45
CA GLY A 124 16.21 1.43 1.75
C GLY A 124 15.05 2.41 1.93
N HIS A 125 14.34 2.25 3.07
CA HIS A 125 13.43 3.24 3.69
C HIS A 125 12.56 4.10 2.76
N GLN A 126 12.02 3.52 1.69
CA GLN A 126 11.07 4.18 0.82
C GLN A 126 9.82 3.29 0.73
N LEU A 127 8.65 3.90 0.63
CA LEU A 127 7.37 3.23 0.41
C LEU A 127 7.49 2.19 -0.71
N VAL A 128 7.65 0.91 -0.38
CA VAL A 128 7.63 -0.17 -1.38
C VAL A 128 6.28 -0.85 -1.26
N MET A 129 5.45 -0.66 -2.29
CA MET A 129 4.41 -1.63 -2.63
C MET A 129 5.08 -2.72 -3.45
N GLY A 130 5.14 -3.95 -2.96
CA GLY A 130 5.73 -5.08 -3.68
C GLY A 130 4.70 -6.18 -4.00
N ASP A 131 5.05 -7.07 -4.92
CA ASP A 131 4.22 -8.24 -5.29
C ASP A 131 4.04 -9.27 -4.17
N VAL A 132 4.95 -9.26 -3.19
CA VAL A 132 4.63 -9.76 -1.85
C VAL A 132 3.93 -8.61 -1.17
N ASP A 133 2.62 -8.76 -1.00
CA ASP A 133 1.56 -7.93 -0.38
C ASP A 133 1.93 -7.14 0.92
N GLU A 134 3.17 -6.67 1.07
CA GLU A 134 3.78 -5.97 2.20
C GLU A 134 3.97 -4.50 1.84
N PHE A 135 3.20 -3.67 2.54
CA PHE A 135 3.09 -2.23 2.41
C PHE A 135 3.89 -1.64 3.58
N HIS A 136 5.11 -1.19 3.32
CA HIS A 136 5.78 -0.31 4.28
C HIS A 136 5.25 1.09 4.07
N LEU A 137 4.18 1.49 4.79
CA LEU A 137 3.72 2.89 4.87
C LEU A 137 4.83 3.73 5.53
N PRO A 138 5.05 5.00 5.12
CA PRO A 138 6.29 5.66 5.43
C PRO A 138 6.35 5.88 6.93
N LEU A 139 7.46 5.47 7.54
CA LEU A 139 8.01 6.20 8.68
C LEU A 139 8.01 7.68 8.27
N ARG A 140 7.27 8.49 9.03
CA ARG A 140 7.27 9.93 8.87
C ARG A 140 8.70 10.41 8.95
N CYS A 141 9.30 10.79 7.82
CA CYS A 141 10.46 11.67 7.87
C CYS A 141 9.95 13.01 8.41
N THR A 142 10.19 13.26 9.69
CA THR A 142 10.13 14.60 10.28
C THR A 142 11.31 15.44 9.84
#